data_AF-A0AA37PQP5-F1
#
_entry.id   AF-A0AA37PQP5-F1
#
_cell.length_a   1.000
_cell.length_b   1.000
_cell.length_c   1.000
_cell.angle_alpha   90.00
_cell.angle_beta   90.00
_cell.angle_gamma   90.00
#
_symmetry.space_group_name_H-M   'P 1'
#
loop_
_entity.id
_entity.type
_entity.pdbx_description
1 polymer ?
#
loop_
_entity_poly.entity_id
_entity_poly.type
_entity_poly.pdbx_seq_one_letter_code
_entity_poly.pdbx_strand_id
1 'polypeptide(L)' 'MAGKDIERMRAKSALEVIRQHPVLVLFAVSPAIAVLGVIWWVAGAGWAIAAATALLLASAGFIVFRS' A
#
# COMPACT_ATOMS: atom_id res chain seq x y z
N MET A 1 -17.34 -0.90 21.73
CA MET A 1 -17.91 -1.34 20.43
C MET A 1 -17.75 -0.28 19.33
N ALA A 2 -17.96 1.02 19.60
CA ALA A 2 -17.93 2.10 18.60
C ALA A 2 -16.64 2.23 17.74
N GLY A 3 -15.46 1.87 18.26
CA GLY A 3 -14.20 1.95 17.50
C GLY A 3 -14.16 1.06 16.27
N LYS A 4 -14.71 -0.17 16.34
CA LYS A 4 -14.72 -1.10 15.20
C LYS A 4 -15.59 -0.61 14.04
N ASP A 5 -16.62 0.17 14.34
CA ASP A 5 -17.52 0.73 13.33
C ASP A 5 -16.84 1.86 12.56
N ILE A 6 -15.99 2.66 13.23
CA ILE A 6 -15.19 3.72 12.60
C ILE A 6 -14.15 3.12 11.66
N GLU A 7 -13.39 2.11 12.07
CA GLU A 7 -12.44 1.40 11.20
C GLU A 7 -13.15 0.81 9.96
N ARG A 8 -14.30 0.19 10.16
CA ARG A 8 -15.10 -0.40 9.07
C ARG A 8 -15.59 0.68 8.10
N MET A 9 -16.05 1.83 8.60
CA MET A 9 -16.44 2.97 7.77
C MET A 9 -15.25 3.51 6.96
N ARG A 10 -14.09 3.66 7.61
CA ARG A 10 -12.86 4.16 6.96
C ARG A 10 -12.38 3.21 5.86
N ALA A 11 -12.42 1.91 6.12
CA ALA A 11 -12.09 0.87 5.13
C ALA A 11 -13.07 0.88 3.94
N LYS A 12 -14.37 1.03 4.20
CA LYS A 12 -15.37 1.17 3.13
C LYS A 12 -15.15 2.42 2.29
N SER A 13 -14.87 3.55 2.92
CA SER A 13 -14.62 4.81 2.22
C SER A 13 -13.36 4.71 1.35
N ALA A 14 -12.27 4.13 1.86
CA ALA A 14 -11.07 3.89 1.07
C ALA A 14 -11.35 2.96 -0.14
N LEU A 15 -12.12 1.88 0.07
CA LEU A 15 -12.52 0.99 -1.02
C LEU A 15 -13.37 1.70 -2.08
N GLU A 16 -14.26 2.59 -1.65
CA GLU A 16 -15.10 3.38 -2.54
C GLU A 16 -14.25 4.33 -3.41
N VAL A 17 -13.25 4.99 -2.81
CA VAL A 17 -12.30 5.84 -3.55
C VAL A 17 -11.52 5.02 -4.60
N ILE A 18 -11.08 3.82 -4.24
CA ILE A 18 -10.40 2.92 -5.19
C ILE A 18 -11.32 2.54 -6.35
N ARG A 19 -12.59 2.26 -6.08
CA ARG A 19 -13.59 1.91 -7.11
C ARG A 19 -13.95 3.09 -8.01
N GLN A 20 -14.08 4.30 -7.45
CA GLN A 20 -14.45 5.49 -8.22
C GLN A 20 -13.28 6.03 -9.06
N HIS A 21 -12.04 5.90 -8.56
CA HIS A 21 -10.87 6.50 -9.20
C HIS A 21 -9.70 5.53 -9.38
N PRO A 22 -9.89 4.40 -10.09
CA PRO A 22 -8.87 3.35 -10.20
C PRO A 22 -7.58 3.86 -10.85
N VAL A 23 -7.69 4.73 -11.86
CA VAL A 23 -6.51 5.29 -12.54
C VAL A 23 -5.68 6.18 -11.61
N LEU A 24 -6.33 7.01 -10.78
CA LEU A 24 -5.63 7.84 -9.81
C LEU A 24 -4.97 6.99 -8.72
N VAL A 25 -5.59 5.89 -8.30
CA VAL A 25 -4.99 4.97 -7.34
C VAL A 25 -3.75 4.31 -7.94
N LEU A 26 -3.84 3.83 -9.18
CA LEU A 26 -2.67 3.29 -9.89
C LEU A 26 -1.56 4.33 -10.03
N PHE A 27 -1.91 5.57 -10.34
CA PHE A 27 -0.95 6.66 -10.41
C PHE A 27 -0.29 6.92 -9.05
N ALA A 28 -1.06 6.94 -7.97
CA ALA A 28 -0.55 7.14 -6.61
C ALA A 28 0.40 6.02 -6.17
N VAL A 29 0.12 4.77 -6.56
CA VAL A 29 0.96 3.60 -6.23
C VAL A 29 2.11 3.42 -7.24
N SER A 30 2.08 4.12 -8.38
CA SER A 30 3.06 3.98 -9.46
C SER A 30 4.53 4.15 -9.03
N PRO A 31 4.90 5.07 -8.11
CA PRO A 31 6.31 5.20 -7.70
C PRO A 31 6.81 3.94 -6.98
N ALA A 32 5.96 3.32 -6.15
CA ALA A 32 6.31 2.08 -5.46
C ALA A 32 6.47 0.92 -6.44
N ILE A 33 5.57 0.82 -7.43
CA ILE A 33 5.66 -0.20 -8.49
C ILE A 33 6.94 0.00 -9.31
N ALA A 34 7.28 1.25 -9.65
CA ALA A 34 8.50 1.57 -10.40
C ALA A 34 9.77 1.14 -9.64
N VAL A 35 9.87 1.46 -8.35
CA VAL A 35 11.00 1.02 -7.51
C VAL A 35 11.09 -0.49 -7.45
N LEU A 36 9.98 -1.19 -7.25
CA LEU A 36 9.96 -2.66 -7.23
C LEU A 36 10.36 -3.26 -8.59
N GLY A 37 9.92 -2.67 -9.69
CA GLY A 37 10.33 -3.07 -11.04
C GLY A 37 11.83 -2.91 -11.26
N VAL A 38 12.42 -1.81 -10.78
CA VAL A 38 13.88 -1.59 -10.83
C VAL A 38 14.62 -2.63 -9.99
N ILE A 39 14.16 -2.89 -8.76
CA ILE A 39 14.77 -3.91 -7.88
C ILE A 39 14.69 -5.28 -8.53
N TRP A 40 13.54 -5.63 -9.13
CA TRP A 40 13.40 -6.89 -9.84
C TRP A 40 14.38 -6.98 -11.01
N TRP A 41 14.51 -5.94 -11.82
CA TRP A 41 15.42 -5.92 -12.95
C TRP A 41 16.89 -6.10 -12.53
N VAL A 42 17.32 -5.45 -11.45
CA VAL A 42 18.73 -5.39 -11.03
C VAL A 42 19.13 -6.55 -10.11
N ALA A 43 18.26 -6.93 -9.16
CA ALA A 43 18.57 -7.87 -8.10
C ALA A 43 17.77 -9.20 -8.22
N GLY A 44 16.82 -9.29 -9.15
CA GLY A 44 15.98 -10.47 -9.35
C GLY A 44 14.74 -10.52 -8.45
N ALA A 45 13.88 -11.51 -8.70
CA ALA A 45 12.56 -11.60 -8.09
C ALA A 45 12.60 -11.78 -6.56
N GLY A 46 13.60 -12.50 -6.03
CA GLY A 46 13.74 -12.73 -4.58
C GLY A 46 13.90 -11.42 -3.80
N TRP A 47 14.75 -10.52 -4.29
CA TRP A 47 14.96 -9.21 -3.67
C TRP A 47 13.77 -8.27 -3.87
N ALA A 48 13.08 -8.34 -5.00
CA ALA A 48 11.86 -7.56 -5.23
C ALA A 48 10.74 -7.94 -4.24
N ILE A 49 10.54 -9.24 -3.98
CA ILE A 49 9.56 -9.73 -3.00
C ILE A 49 9.95 -9.30 -1.58
N ALA A 50 11.24 -9.42 -1.22
CA ALA A 50 11.74 -8.97 0.07
C ALA A 50 11.51 -7.46 0.26
N ALA A 51 11.81 -6.65 -0.75
CA ALA A 51 11.61 -5.20 -0.73
C ALA A 51 10.11 -4.83 -0.63
N ALA A 52 9.23 -5.51 -1.36
CA ALA A 52 7.78 -5.30 -1.27
C ALA A 52 7.26 -5.62 0.14
N THR A 53 7.76 -6.70 0.74
CA THR A 53 7.40 -7.10 2.11
C THR A 53 7.88 -6.08 3.13
N ALA A 54 9.13 -5.63 3.02
CA ALA A 54 9.68 -4.59 3.87
C ALA A 54 8.90 -3.27 3.73
N LEU A 55 8.50 -2.90 2.52
CA LEU A 55 7.70 -1.70 2.26
C LEU A 55 6.31 -1.80 2.92
N LEU A 56 5.66 -2.97 2.85
CA LEU A 56 4.38 -3.21 3.50
C LEU A 56 4.49 -3.11 5.03
N LEU A 57 5.52 -3.73 5.62
CA LEU A 57 5.77 -3.66 7.06
C LEU A 57 6.10 -2.25 7.51
N ALA A 58 6.93 -1.53 6.75
CA ALA A 58 7.27 -0.14 7.04
C ALA A 58 6.04 0.76 6.96
N SER A 59 5.17 0.56 5.96
CA SER A 59 3.92 1.32 5.81
C SER A 59 2.93 1.03 6.94
N ALA A 60 2.74 -0.24 7.29
CA ALA A 60 1.88 -0.64 8.39
C ALA A 60 2.41 -0.10 9.74
N GLY A 61 3.71 -0.24 9.98
CA GLY A 61 4.38 0.32 11.16
C GLY A 61 4.20 1.84 11.23
N PHE A 62 4.45 2.56 10.13
CA PHE A 62 4.27 4.00 10.07
C PHE A 62 2.84 4.43 10.40
N ILE A 63 1.83 3.71 9.91
CA ILE A 63 0.42 4.00 10.24
C ILE A 63 0.17 3.80 11.74
N VAL A 64 0.65 2.69 12.32
CA VAL A 64 0.45 2.36 13.75
C VAL A 64 1.20 3.31 14.68
N PHE A 65 2.41 3.73 14.32
CA PHE A 65 3.21 4.67 15.13
C PHE A 65 2.75 6.13 15.00
N ARG A 66 1.99 6.46 13.95
CA ARG A 66 1.45 7.80 13.73
C ARG A 66 0.06 8.00 14.36
N SER A 67 -0.68 6.91 14.61
CA SER A 67 -1.98 6.90 15.29
C SER A 67 -1.86 6.96 16.80
#